data_AF-A0A1Z1WKH6-F1
#
_entry.id   AF-A0A1Z1WKH6-F1
#
_cell.length_a   1.000
_cell.length_b   1.000
_cell.length_c   1.000
_cell.angle_alpha   90.00
_cell.angle_beta   90.00
_cell.angle_gamma   90.00
#
_symmetry.space_group_name_H-M   'P 1'
#
loop_
_entity.id
_entity.type
_entity.pdbx_description
1 polymer ?
#
loop_
_entity_poly.entity_id
_entity_poly.type
_entity_poly.pdbx_seq_one_letter_code
_entity_poly.pdbx_strand_id
1 'polypeptide(L)'
;MVEGLGAAQFAMDGAVDRLRAGATARERGDGSRPSDAQAVVLAAADPANAYGAALPWPEPPSEAGHKPGRKAGSLVVLVDGELTLYMERGGKSLLAWPTAPDDSAPSEDPRLAAAASALASAAKQGALGTVTVERVNGSPALTSPLSPLLELSGFHATPRGLRIRP
;
A
#
# COMPACT_ATOMS: atom_id res chain seq x y z
N MET A 1 -37.46 -32.14 -5.78
CA MET A 1 -36.60 -32.13 -4.58
C MET A 1 -35.22 -31.72 -5.06
N VAL A 2 -34.73 -30.55 -4.62
CA VAL A 2 -33.51 -29.92 -5.12
C VAL A 2 -32.51 -29.89 -3.98
N GLU A 3 -31.55 -30.82 -3.96
CA GLU A 3 -30.34 -30.82 -3.11
C GLU A 3 -29.37 -31.77 -3.83
N GLY A 4 -28.10 -31.48 -4.13
CA GLY A 4 -27.19 -30.46 -3.67
C GLY A 4 -25.80 -31.11 -3.69
N LEU A 5 -25.05 -31.00 -4.78
CA LEU A 5 -23.64 -31.41 -4.89
C LEU A 5 -23.02 -30.76 -6.12
N GLY A 6 -22.29 -29.68 -5.88
CA GLY A 6 -21.60 -28.92 -6.92
C GLY A 6 -20.45 -28.12 -6.32
N ALA A 7 -19.49 -28.79 -5.68
CA ALA A 7 -18.19 -28.20 -5.42
C ALA A 7 -17.22 -28.68 -6.49
N ALA A 8 -17.41 -28.17 -7.71
CA ALA A 8 -16.41 -28.24 -8.75
C ALA A 8 -15.22 -27.38 -8.31
N GLN A 9 -14.19 -28.04 -7.78
CA GLN A 9 -12.79 -27.81 -8.07
C GLN A 9 -12.52 -26.67 -9.09
N PHE A 10 -12.11 -25.52 -8.57
CA PHE A 10 -11.33 -24.53 -9.30
C PHE A 10 -10.07 -24.25 -8.48
N ALA A 11 -9.11 -25.17 -8.57
CA ALA A 11 -7.72 -24.83 -8.35
C ALA A 11 -7.29 -23.94 -9.52
N MET A 12 -7.20 -22.62 -9.29
CA MET A 12 -6.52 -21.75 -10.26
C MET A 12 -5.02 -21.90 -10.05
N ASP A 13 -4.45 -22.78 -10.87
CA ASP A 13 -3.04 -22.78 -11.25
C ASP A 13 -2.71 -21.42 -11.88
N GLY A 14 -1.75 -20.69 -11.28
CA GLY A 14 -1.36 -19.36 -11.78
C GLY A 14 -0.70 -18.42 -10.77
N ALA A 15 -0.66 -18.75 -9.48
CA ALA A 15 -0.01 -17.92 -8.45
C ALA A 15 1.32 -18.49 -7.91
N VAL A 16 1.71 -19.71 -8.32
CA VAL A 16 2.87 -20.40 -7.74
C VAL A 16 4.20 -20.04 -8.44
N ASP A 17 4.16 -19.58 -9.69
CA ASP A 17 5.41 -19.34 -10.45
C ASP A 17 6.12 -18.02 -10.09
N ARG A 18 5.38 -16.98 -9.65
CA ARG A 18 5.99 -15.70 -9.21
C ARG A 18 6.71 -15.78 -7.87
N LEU A 19 6.30 -16.71 -7.01
CA LEU A 19 6.94 -16.94 -5.70
C LEU A 19 8.30 -17.64 -5.83
N ARG A 20 8.59 -18.33 -6.96
CA ARG A 20 9.92 -18.88 -7.24
C ARG A 20 10.88 -17.83 -7.82
N ALA A 21 10.36 -16.85 -8.57
CA ALA A 21 11.15 -15.76 -9.14
C ALA A 21 11.68 -14.77 -8.08
N GLY A 22 10.89 -14.48 -7.03
CA GLY A 22 11.34 -13.61 -5.92
C GLY A 22 12.40 -14.26 -5.02
N ALA A 23 12.33 -15.57 -4.82
CA ALA A 23 13.34 -16.32 -4.06
C ALA A 23 14.69 -16.42 -4.81
N THR A 24 14.67 -16.51 -6.15
CA THR A 24 15.90 -16.56 -6.97
C THR A 24 16.56 -15.19 -7.16
N ALA A 25 15.82 -14.08 -7.05
CA ALA A 25 16.41 -12.74 -7.03
C ALA A 25 17.26 -12.48 -5.77
N ARG A 26 17.02 -13.23 -4.68
CA ARG A 26 17.79 -13.15 -3.43
C ARG A 26 19.20 -13.76 -3.54
N GLU A 27 19.46 -14.58 -4.56
CA GLU A 27 20.74 -15.29 -4.73
C GLU A 27 21.68 -14.65 -5.75
N ARG A 28 21.22 -13.67 -6.53
CA ARG A 28 22.06 -12.98 -7.53
C ARG A 28 22.26 -11.53 -7.12
N GLY A 29 23.21 -11.33 -6.21
CA GLY A 29 23.63 -9.99 -5.78
C GLY A 29 24.07 -9.13 -6.97
N ASP A 30 23.56 -7.91 -7.01
CA ASP A 30 24.16 -6.81 -7.75
C ASP A 30 23.84 -5.47 -7.05
N GLY A 31 24.88 -4.84 -6.49
CA GLY A 31 24.96 -3.38 -6.35
C GLY A 31 24.06 -2.65 -5.36
N SER A 32 23.87 -3.14 -4.12
CA SER A 32 23.15 -2.38 -3.09
C SER A 32 23.87 -1.06 -2.72
N ARG A 33 23.29 0.06 -3.19
CA ARG A 33 23.47 1.42 -2.63
C ARG A 33 22.65 1.54 -1.31
N PRO A 34 22.87 2.59 -0.50
CA PRO A 34 22.83 2.50 0.96
C PRO A 34 21.42 2.18 1.47
N SER A 35 21.30 1.10 2.26
CA SER A 35 20.14 0.74 3.09
C SER A 35 18.77 1.00 2.44
N ASP A 36 18.49 0.31 1.33
CA ASP A 36 17.20 0.41 0.62
C ASP A 36 16.09 -0.24 1.46
N ALA A 37 15.32 0.60 2.16
CA ALA A 37 14.20 0.14 2.97
C ALA A 37 13.24 -0.69 2.11
N GLN A 38 12.99 -1.95 2.48
CA GLN A 38 12.28 -2.88 1.60
C GLN A 38 10.77 -2.66 1.69
N ALA A 39 10.20 -1.94 0.71
CA ALA A 39 8.77 -1.69 0.62
C ALA A 39 8.03 -2.79 -0.15
N VAL A 40 6.94 -3.32 0.41
CA VAL A 40 6.08 -4.33 -0.21
C VAL A 40 4.61 -3.89 -0.17
N VAL A 41 3.94 -3.94 -1.32
CA VAL A 41 2.50 -3.68 -1.44
C VAL A 41 1.74 -5.01 -1.41
N LEU A 42 0.77 -5.14 -0.50
CA LEU A 42 -0.08 -6.32 -0.36
C LEU A 42 -1.55 -5.92 -0.38
N ALA A 43 -2.42 -6.86 -0.77
CA ALA A 43 -3.83 -6.74 -0.41
C ALA A 43 -3.97 -6.78 1.12
N ALA A 44 -4.82 -5.94 1.70
CA ALA A 44 -5.02 -5.92 3.15
C ALA A 44 -5.55 -7.26 3.70
N ALA A 45 -6.25 -8.02 2.85
CA ALA A 45 -6.74 -9.37 3.16
C ALA A 45 -5.74 -10.49 2.81
N ASP A 46 -4.55 -10.16 2.30
CA ASP A 46 -3.53 -11.16 1.93
C ASP A 46 -3.09 -11.97 3.17
N PRO A 47 -2.89 -13.30 3.06
CA PRO A 47 -2.37 -14.11 4.16
C PRO A 47 -0.99 -13.66 4.69
N ALA A 48 -0.16 -13.04 3.86
CA ALA A 48 1.15 -12.51 4.26
C ALA A 48 1.06 -11.22 5.08
N ASN A 49 -0.10 -10.55 5.11
CA ASN A 49 -0.31 -9.40 5.99
C ASN A 49 -0.63 -9.85 7.42
N ALA A 50 0.31 -9.62 8.35
CA ALA A 50 0.15 -9.96 9.77
C ALA A 50 -0.84 -9.04 10.52
N TYR A 51 -1.05 -7.81 10.04
CA TYR A 51 -1.95 -6.84 10.68
C TYR A 51 -3.42 -7.24 10.52
N GLY A 52 -4.17 -7.19 11.61
CA GLY A 52 -5.54 -7.68 11.68
C GLY A 52 -5.65 -9.21 11.73
N ALA A 53 -4.55 -9.91 11.98
CA ALA A 53 -4.50 -11.35 12.17
C ALA A 53 -3.68 -11.69 13.42
N ALA A 54 -2.36 -11.58 13.33
CA ALA A 54 -1.42 -11.82 14.42
C ALA A 54 -1.01 -10.52 15.13
N LEU A 55 -1.00 -9.40 14.42
CA LEU A 55 -0.71 -8.07 14.95
C LEU A 55 -2.00 -7.22 15.01
N PRO A 56 -2.21 -6.40 16.05
CA PRO A 56 -3.27 -5.41 16.03
C PRO A 56 -2.98 -4.35 14.97
N TRP A 57 -4.02 -3.75 14.41
CA TRP A 57 -3.86 -2.55 13.60
C TRP A 57 -3.33 -1.40 14.47
N PRO A 58 -2.38 -0.58 14.00
CA PRO A 58 -1.98 0.62 14.72
C PRO A 58 -3.15 1.62 14.76
N GLU A 59 -3.18 2.47 15.79
CA GLU A 59 -4.19 3.53 15.86
C GLU A 59 -3.98 4.49 14.67
N PRO A 60 -5.04 4.83 13.92
CA PRO A 60 -4.92 5.82 12.86
C PRO A 60 -4.52 7.19 13.41
N PRO A 61 -3.87 8.04 12.60
CA PRO A 61 -3.65 9.44 12.93
C PRO A 61 -4.97 10.11 13.35
N SER A 62 -4.91 11.03 14.32
CA SER A 62 -6.07 11.57 15.04
C SER A 62 -7.15 12.22 14.17
N GLU A 63 -6.80 12.68 12.97
CA GLU A 63 -7.74 13.27 12.00
C GLU A 63 -8.34 12.26 11.00
N ALA A 64 -7.89 11.01 11.02
CA ALA A 64 -8.33 9.98 10.09
C ALA A 64 -9.81 9.62 10.26
N GLY A 65 -10.61 9.87 9.22
CA GLY A 65 -12.04 9.52 9.20
C GLY A 65 -12.36 8.02 9.04
N HIS A 66 -11.34 7.15 9.02
CA HIS A 66 -11.53 5.71 8.85
C HIS A 66 -10.40 4.91 9.51
N LYS A 67 -10.68 3.63 9.79
CA LYS A 67 -9.73 2.69 10.39
C LYS A 67 -9.29 1.63 9.35
N PRO A 68 -8.03 1.16 9.41
CA PRO A 68 -7.58 0.08 8.54
C PRO A 68 -8.28 -1.24 8.91
N GLY A 69 -8.27 -2.18 7.97
CA GLY A 69 -8.87 -3.50 8.16
C GLY A 69 -8.60 -4.45 7.00
N ARG A 70 -8.78 -5.75 7.24
CA ARG A 70 -8.64 -6.80 6.20
C ARG A 70 -9.84 -6.81 5.27
N LYS A 71 -9.97 -5.75 4.46
CA LYS A 71 -11.09 -5.54 3.53
C LYS A 71 -10.65 -5.83 2.09
N ALA A 72 -11.48 -6.56 1.35
CA ALA A 72 -11.23 -6.84 -0.06
C ALA A 72 -11.10 -5.53 -0.88
N GLY A 73 -10.05 -5.47 -1.70
CA GLY A 73 -9.72 -4.29 -2.52
C GLY A 73 -9.03 -3.15 -1.77
N SER A 74 -8.75 -3.29 -0.47
CA SER A 74 -7.88 -2.36 0.25
C SER A 74 -6.43 -2.87 0.20
N LEU A 75 -5.46 -1.97 0.31
CA LEU A 75 -4.04 -2.28 0.23
C LEU A 75 -3.31 -1.84 1.47
N VAL A 76 -2.23 -2.55 1.80
CA VAL A 76 -1.23 -2.13 2.77
C VAL A 76 0.12 -2.00 2.08
N VAL A 77 0.93 -1.05 2.55
CA VAL A 77 2.34 -0.99 2.20
C VAL A 77 3.14 -1.15 3.47
N LEU A 78 3.96 -2.20 3.50
CA LEU A 78 4.87 -2.50 4.60
C LEU A 78 6.28 -2.07 4.18
N VAL A 79 7.00 -1.41 5.09
CA VAL A 79 8.42 -1.07 4.89
C VAL A 79 9.19 -1.77 6.00
N ASP A 80 10.08 -2.69 5.62
CA ASP A 80 10.82 -3.54 6.56
C ASP A 80 9.91 -4.30 7.56
N GLY A 81 8.69 -4.64 7.10
CA GLY A 81 7.67 -5.34 7.88
C GLY A 81 6.69 -4.43 8.64
N GLU A 82 6.97 -3.13 8.75
CA GLU A 82 6.16 -2.18 9.49
C GLU A 82 5.08 -1.52 8.61
N LEU A 83 3.83 -1.46 9.10
CA LEU A 83 2.73 -0.81 8.38
C LEU A 83 3.02 0.69 8.21
N THR A 84 3.18 1.10 6.96
CA THR A 84 3.56 2.47 6.62
C THR A 84 2.42 3.20 5.90
N LEU A 85 1.73 2.53 4.98
CA LEU A 85 0.53 3.06 4.32
C LEU A 85 -0.61 2.04 4.34
N TYR A 86 -1.85 2.54 4.38
CA TYR A 86 -3.05 1.78 4.11
C TYR A 86 -3.94 2.57 3.15
N MET A 87 -4.39 1.93 2.08
CA MET A 87 -5.27 2.52 1.09
C MET A 87 -6.63 1.83 1.13
N GLU A 88 -7.70 2.61 1.33
CA GLU A 88 -9.05 2.07 1.22
C GLU A 88 -9.38 1.61 -0.20
N ARG A 89 -10.35 0.70 -0.28
CA ARG A 89 -10.92 0.26 -1.56
C ARG A 89 -11.27 1.45 -2.46
N GLY A 90 -10.79 1.38 -3.70
CA GLY A 90 -11.01 2.43 -4.71
C GLY A 90 -10.02 3.59 -4.64
N GLY A 91 -9.09 3.59 -3.68
CA GLY A 91 -7.93 4.47 -3.65
C GLY A 91 -8.18 5.93 -3.25
N LYS A 92 -9.40 6.25 -2.81
CA LYS A 92 -9.81 7.63 -2.47
C LYS A 92 -9.21 8.16 -1.17
N SER A 93 -8.92 7.27 -0.23
CA SER A 93 -8.47 7.61 1.11
C SER A 93 -7.22 6.82 1.44
N LEU A 94 -6.21 7.51 1.96
CA LEU A 94 -4.92 6.96 2.34
C LEU A 94 -4.67 7.26 3.83
N LEU A 95 -4.26 6.25 4.59
CA LEU A 95 -3.63 6.40 5.89
C LEU A 95 -2.13 6.25 5.75
N ALA A 96 -1.40 7.06 6.50
CA ALA A 96 0.04 7.06 6.57
C ALA A 96 0.49 7.20 8.03
N TRP A 97 1.44 6.38 8.44
CA TRP A 97 1.99 6.36 9.80
C TRP A 97 3.46 6.85 9.83
N PRO A 98 3.70 8.17 9.89
CA PRO A 98 5.05 8.70 10.09
C PRO A 98 5.59 8.26 11.46
N THR A 99 6.89 8.00 11.55
CA THR A 99 7.59 7.82 12.84
C THR A 99 8.39 9.04 13.26
N ALA A 100 8.53 10.02 12.37
CA ALA A 100 9.16 11.29 12.73
C ALA A 100 8.35 11.96 13.86
N PRO A 101 9.01 12.64 14.82
CA PRO A 101 8.32 13.36 15.88
C PRO A 101 7.38 14.43 15.29
N ASP A 102 6.32 14.78 16.01
CA ASP A 102 5.23 15.66 15.54
C ASP A 102 5.72 17.02 14.97
N ASP A 103 6.86 17.53 15.46
CA ASP A 103 7.49 18.77 14.98
C ASP A 103 8.29 18.63 13.67
N SER A 104 8.49 17.42 13.16
CA SER A 104 9.19 17.16 11.90
C SER A 104 8.22 17.00 10.75
N ALA A 105 8.59 17.46 9.55
CA ALA A 105 7.71 17.30 8.40
C ALA A 105 7.57 15.80 8.07
N PRO A 106 6.36 15.23 8.00
CA PRO A 106 6.18 13.80 7.75
C PRO A 106 6.67 13.39 6.35
N SER A 107 6.85 14.35 5.44
CA SER A 107 7.51 14.14 4.14
C SER A 107 8.99 13.75 4.24
N GLU A 108 9.64 13.93 5.39
CA GLU A 108 11.06 13.62 5.62
C GLU A 108 11.27 12.18 6.13
N ASP A 109 10.21 11.43 6.45
CA ASP A 109 10.32 10.02 6.85
C ASP A 109 10.68 9.16 5.61
N PRO A 110 11.88 8.54 5.56
CA PRO A 110 12.31 7.75 4.41
C PRO A 110 11.42 6.53 4.15
N ARG A 111 10.75 6.00 5.18
CA ARG A 111 9.81 4.88 5.01
C ARG A 111 8.58 5.31 4.25
N LEU A 112 8.06 6.52 4.51
CA LEU A 112 6.93 7.06 3.77
C LEU A 112 7.29 7.26 2.28
N ALA A 113 8.51 7.72 2.00
CA ALA A 113 8.99 7.86 0.62
C ALA A 113 9.10 6.51 -0.09
N ALA A 114 9.69 5.50 0.56
CA ALA A 114 9.76 4.13 0.03
C ALA A 114 8.37 3.54 -0.22
N ALA A 115 7.45 3.72 0.74
CA ALA A 115 6.08 3.20 0.64
C ALA A 115 5.28 3.85 -0.50
N ALA A 116 5.37 5.17 -0.66
CA ALA A 116 4.70 5.89 -1.74
C ALA A 116 5.27 5.53 -3.12
N SER A 117 6.59 5.35 -3.23
CA SER A 117 7.24 4.86 -4.45
C SER A 117 6.78 3.44 -4.81
N ALA A 118 6.68 2.54 -3.84
CA ALA A 118 6.19 1.17 -4.06
C ALA A 118 4.72 1.15 -4.51
N LEU A 119 3.86 1.95 -3.85
CA LEU A 119 2.46 2.12 -4.23
C LEU A 119 2.32 2.68 -5.65
N ALA A 120 3.10 3.71 -5.98
CA ALA A 120 3.08 4.32 -7.30
C ALA A 120 3.57 3.37 -8.40
N SER A 121 4.61 2.59 -8.11
CA SER A 121 5.14 1.56 -9.01
C SER A 121 4.10 0.48 -9.27
N ALA A 122 3.40 0.00 -8.24
CA ALA A 122 2.31 -0.96 -8.39
C ALA A 122 1.16 -0.40 -9.25
N ALA A 123 0.81 0.88 -9.07
CA ALA A 123 -0.22 1.53 -9.86
C ALA A 123 0.18 1.67 -11.34
N LYS A 124 1.42 2.11 -11.62
CA LYS A 124 1.98 2.22 -12.98
C LYS A 124 2.11 0.87 -13.69
N GLN A 125 2.37 -0.20 -12.94
CA GLN A 125 2.37 -1.57 -13.48
C GLN A 125 0.95 -2.12 -13.75
N GLY A 126 -0.09 -1.33 -13.49
CA GLY A 126 -1.48 -1.70 -13.76
C GLY A 126 -2.16 -2.51 -12.66
N ALA A 127 -1.48 -2.80 -11.54
CA ALA A 127 -2.05 -3.63 -10.47
C ALA A 127 -3.25 -2.96 -9.75
N LEU A 128 -3.33 -1.62 -9.77
CA LEU A 128 -4.39 -0.85 -9.12
C LEU A 128 -5.37 -0.17 -10.10
N GLY A 129 -5.06 -0.16 -11.40
CA GLY A 129 -5.74 0.72 -12.35
C GLY A 129 -5.52 2.21 -12.05
N THR A 130 -6.45 3.07 -12.47
CA THR A 130 -6.38 4.50 -12.13
C THR A 130 -6.78 4.72 -10.67
N VAL A 131 -5.92 5.39 -9.92
CA VAL A 131 -6.16 5.75 -8.51
C VAL A 131 -6.18 7.27 -8.38
N THR A 132 -7.16 7.80 -7.62
CA THR A 132 -7.20 9.22 -7.24
C THR A 132 -7.36 9.31 -5.73
N VAL A 133 -6.30 9.73 -5.05
CA VAL A 133 -6.29 9.99 -3.61
C VAL A 133 -6.92 11.36 -3.35
N GLU A 134 -8.09 11.35 -2.74
CA GLU A 134 -8.85 12.55 -2.38
C GLU A 134 -8.49 13.04 -0.97
N ARG A 135 -8.16 12.12 -0.05
CA ARG A 135 -7.76 12.43 1.32
C ARG A 135 -6.57 11.61 1.80
N VAL A 136 -5.75 12.23 2.63
CA VAL A 136 -4.63 11.58 3.34
C VAL A 136 -4.76 11.91 4.83
N ASN A 137 -4.83 10.89 5.69
CA ASN A 137 -5.01 11.04 7.14
C ASN A 137 -6.21 11.93 7.53
N GLY A 138 -7.25 11.95 6.68
CA GLY A 138 -8.44 12.76 6.92
C GLY A 138 -8.36 14.19 6.40
N SER A 139 -7.21 14.70 5.94
CA SER A 139 -7.08 16.02 5.29
C SER A 139 -7.22 15.89 3.76
N PRO A 140 -7.65 16.94 3.02
CA PRO A 140 -7.64 16.93 1.56
C PRO A 140 -6.24 16.65 1.00
N ALA A 141 -6.12 15.75 0.01
CA ALA A 141 -4.82 15.28 -0.47
C ALA A 141 -3.94 16.41 -1.03
N LEU A 142 -4.54 17.38 -1.74
CA LEU A 142 -3.82 18.51 -2.35
C LEU A 142 -3.19 19.47 -1.34
N THR A 143 -3.68 19.48 -0.10
CA THR A 143 -3.18 20.36 0.98
C THR A 143 -2.56 19.55 2.11
N SER A 144 -2.39 18.25 1.92
CA SER A 144 -1.78 17.38 2.92
C SER A 144 -0.27 17.65 3.00
N PRO A 145 0.35 17.58 4.20
CA PRO A 145 1.81 17.55 4.34
C PRO A 145 2.49 16.44 3.53
N LEU A 146 1.75 15.38 3.17
CA LEU A 146 2.23 14.26 2.36
C LEU A 146 2.02 14.44 0.85
N SER A 147 1.41 15.56 0.42
CA SER A 147 1.21 15.85 -1.01
C SER A 147 2.53 15.87 -1.79
N PRO A 148 3.58 16.59 -1.36
CA PRO A 148 4.84 16.64 -2.11
C PRO A 148 5.48 15.26 -2.28
N LEU A 149 5.38 14.41 -1.26
CA LEU A 149 5.91 13.05 -1.28
C LEU A 149 5.18 12.14 -2.28
N LEU A 150 3.85 12.23 -2.34
CA LEU A 150 3.05 11.51 -3.34
C LEU A 150 3.33 12.03 -4.76
N GLU A 151 3.48 13.35 -4.94
CA GLU A 151 3.82 13.96 -6.22
C GLU A 151 5.19 13.52 -6.73
N LEU A 152 6.21 13.52 -5.86
CA LEU A 152 7.54 12.98 -6.16
C LEU A 152 7.51 11.50 -6.58
N SER A 153 6.55 10.74 -6.06
CA SER A 153 6.35 9.32 -6.43
C SER A 153 5.64 9.15 -7.79
N GLY A 154 5.14 10.24 -8.38
CA GLY A 154 4.50 10.28 -9.69
C GLY A 154 2.97 10.31 -9.65
N PHE A 155 2.37 10.71 -8.53
CA PHE A 155 0.99 11.19 -8.53
C PHE A 155 0.95 12.62 -9.08
N HIS A 156 -0.16 13.01 -9.70
CA HIS A 156 -0.35 14.33 -10.28
C HIS A 156 -1.60 15.00 -9.71
N ALA A 157 -1.49 16.27 -9.35
CA ALA A 157 -2.63 17.06 -8.90
C ALA A 157 -3.74 17.13 -9.96
N THR A 158 -4.99 16.98 -9.49
CA THR A 158 -6.22 17.18 -10.25
C THR A 158 -7.23 17.91 -9.35
N PRO A 159 -8.30 18.50 -9.90
CA PRO A 159 -9.33 19.15 -9.06
C PRO A 159 -10.02 18.21 -8.06
N ARG A 160 -9.89 16.89 -8.22
CA ARG A 160 -10.45 15.87 -7.31
C ARG A 160 -9.44 15.36 -6.28
N GLY A 161 -8.15 15.58 -6.47
CA GLY A 161 -7.09 15.00 -5.63
C GLY A 161 -5.84 14.62 -6.42
N LEU A 162 -4.99 13.80 -5.81
CA LEU A 162 -3.73 13.32 -6.39
C LEU A 162 -3.97 12.03 -7.17
N ARG A 163 -3.72 12.04 -8.48
CA ARG A 163 -4.04 10.92 -9.38
C ARG A 163 -2.79 10.25 -9.94
N ILE A 164 -2.84 8.93 -10.01
CA ILE A 164 -1.88 8.10 -10.74
C ILE A 164 -2.61 7.18 -11.69
N ARG A 165 -1.97 6.84 -12.81
CA ARG A 165 -2.51 5.98 -13.86
C ARG A 165 -1.46 4.91 -14.23
N PRO A 166 -1.89 3.73 -14.69
CA PRO A 166 -1.03 2.76 -15.35
C PRO A 166 -0.29 3.38 -16.56
#